data_AF-A0A925NZK5-F1
#
_entry.id   AF-A0A925NZK5-F1
#
_cell.length_a   1.000
_cell.length_b   1.000
_cell.length_c   1.000
_cell.angle_alpha   90.00
_cell.angle_beta   90.00
_cell.angle_gamma   90.00
#
_symmetry.space_group_name_H-M   'P 1'
#
loop_
_entity.id
_entity.type
_entity.pdbx_description
1 polymer ?
#
loop_
_entity_poly.entity_id
_entity_poly.type
_entity_poly.pdbx_seq_one_letter_code
_entity_poly.pdbx_strand_id
1 'polypeptide(L)'
;MAGEQPVISPSKEYSDTRGINIVGNYIHFKGLEITGFVQRSQLSHSYGIVAENSNFLVFEQLKVHDNGFGLSIGSNSGDNLVVDSDFYRNADPLSRFGNNKPWGGADGITIRSSNFSKTNTIRGCRMWWNSDDGVDLFENQGTILIENCWSFWNGYQPGTYERAGDGDGFKLGVTTTDLSNFERRMLRNNLSFENKARGFNQNNARCITILYNNTTYNNAHRGIAARSFDFWNGTAATVARNNLDFQHSLQPIFNSQAIVSNNTFLKDGSVNNEFSVTRDDFISLDTKGVDGPRQKDGSLPELDFLKLAKGSDLINRGTTVGLPYNGSAPDIGAYESDYNEFKEANKDDAL
;
A
#
# COMPACT_ATOMS: atom_id res chain seq x y z
N MET A 1 -22.49 21.45 -11.84
CA MET A 1 -21.29 21.64 -12.70
C MET A 1 -20.34 20.51 -12.36
N ALA A 2 -19.94 19.69 -13.34
CA ALA A 2 -18.78 18.83 -13.17
C ALA A 2 -17.61 19.77 -12.88
N GLY A 3 -17.07 19.70 -11.66
CA GLY A 3 -16.08 20.66 -11.19
C GLY A 3 -14.81 20.53 -12.03
N GLU A 4 -14.28 21.66 -12.49
CA GLU A 4 -12.93 21.73 -13.04
C GLU A 4 -11.96 21.14 -12.01
N GLN A 5 -11.00 20.32 -12.46
CA GLN A 5 -9.92 19.81 -11.61
C GLN A 5 -8.71 20.72 -11.77
N PRO A 6 -8.29 21.48 -10.73
CA PRO A 6 -7.12 22.34 -10.83
C PRO A 6 -5.85 21.51 -11.02
N VAL A 7 -5.03 21.90 -12.00
CA VAL A 7 -3.76 21.22 -12.33
C VAL A 7 -2.58 22.11 -11.96
N ILE A 8 -1.65 21.55 -11.20
CA ILE A 8 -0.34 22.15 -10.88
C ILE A 8 0.71 21.40 -11.69
N SER A 9 1.41 22.13 -12.57
CA SER A 9 2.47 21.61 -13.43
C SER A 9 3.59 22.65 -13.62
N PRO A 10 4.83 22.23 -13.95
CA PRO A 10 5.94 23.16 -14.07
C PRO A 10 5.82 24.04 -15.32
N SER A 11 6.26 25.29 -15.21
CA SER A 11 6.50 26.15 -16.37
C SER A 11 7.76 25.72 -17.13
N LYS A 12 7.99 26.29 -18.32
CA LYS A 12 9.22 26.05 -19.09
C LYS A 12 10.49 26.48 -18.38
N GLU A 13 10.40 27.49 -17.53
CA GLU A 13 11.54 28.06 -16.78
C GLU A 13 11.75 27.40 -15.41
N TYR A 14 10.90 26.44 -15.03
CA TYR A 14 10.99 25.78 -13.74
C TYR A 14 12.24 24.89 -13.66
N SER A 15 13.11 25.20 -12.71
CA SER A 15 14.43 24.54 -12.54
C SER A 15 14.57 23.75 -11.24
N ASP A 16 13.59 23.80 -10.35
CA ASP A 16 13.61 23.09 -9.07
C ASP A 16 13.30 21.59 -9.25
N THR A 17 13.46 20.80 -8.19
CA THR A 17 13.16 19.36 -8.17
C THR A 17 11.90 19.02 -7.37
N ARG A 18 11.30 19.96 -6.66
CA ARG A 18 10.09 19.74 -5.84
C ARG A 18 8.91 20.56 -6.37
N GLY A 19 7.81 19.91 -6.76
CA GLY A 19 6.62 20.60 -7.26
C GLY A 19 5.93 21.43 -6.18
N ILE A 20 5.53 20.79 -5.08
CA ILE A 20 5.00 21.44 -3.89
C ILE A 20 5.91 21.10 -2.70
N ASN A 21 6.50 22.11 -2.07
CA ASN A 21 7.32 21.97 -0.88
C ASN A 21 6.58 22.50 0.35
N ILE A 22 6.22 21.61 1.27
CA ILE A 22 5.41 21.91 2.47
C ILE A 22 6.31 21.90 3.70
N VAL A 23 6.27 23.01 4.44
CA VAL A 23 7.00 23.20 5.72
C VAL A 23 6.06 23.67 6.84
N GLY A 24 4.74 23.63 6.61
CA GLY A 24 3.69 24.10 7.52
C GLY A 24 2.88 22.95 8.13
N ASN A 25 2.07 23.26 9.14
CA ASN A 25 1.16 22.32 9.79
C ASN A 25 -0.31 22.71 9.53
N TYR A 26 -1.25 21.78 9.72
CA TYR A 26 -2.70 22.04 9.65
C TYR A 26 -3.19 22.54 8.28
N ILE A 27 -2.64 21.99 7.20
CA ILE A 27 -3.04 22.35 5.83
C ILE A 27 -3.83 21.19 5.21
N HIS A 28 -4.96 21.52 4.59
CA HIS A 28 -5.80 20.57 3.85
C HIS A 28 -5.72 20.86 2.35
N PHE A 29 -5.11 19.94 1.60
CA PHE A 29 -5.11 19.91 0.14
C PHE A 29 -6.23 19.00 -0.35
N LYS A 30 -7.13 19.52 -1.20
CA LYS A 30 -8.26 18.75 -1.73
C LYS A 30 -8.44 18.92 -3.23
N GLY A 31 -8.63 17.82 -3.95
CA GLY A 31 -9.10 17.82 -5.34
C GLY A 31 -8.11 18.35 -6.38
N LEU A 32 -6.81 18.38 -6.06
CA LEU A 32 -5.77 18.88 -6.96
C LEU A 32 -5.17 17.76 -7.82
N GLU A 33 -4.79 18.11 -9.05
CA GLU A 33 -3.90 17.31 -9.90
C GLU A 33 -2.49 17.91 -9.88
N ILE A 34 -1.48 17.07 -9.63
CA ILE A 34 -0.06 17.46 -9.55
C ILE A 34 0.73 16.60 -10.53
N THR A 35 1.29 17.21 -11.57
CA THR A 35 1.90 16.46 -12.67
C THR A 35 3.05 17.18 -13.37
N GLY A 36 3.93 16.40 -14.01
CA GLY A 36 5.00 16.91 -14.89
C GLY A 36 6.28 17.32 -14.16
N PHE A 37 6.38 17.14 -12.84
CA PHE A 37 7.61 17.40 -12.07
C PHE A 37 8.62 16.25 -12.23
N VAL A 38 9.02 16.00 -13.48
CA VAL A 38 9.88 14.90 -13.91
C VAL A 38 11.34 15.11 -13.53
N GLN A 39 12.08 14.01 -13.45
CA GLN A 39 13.52 14.02 -13.21
C GLN A 39 14.29 14.68 -14.37
N ARG A 40 15.20 15.60 -14.04
CA ARG A 40 16.05 16.32 -15.03
C ARG A 40 17.55 15.99 -14.94
N SER A 41 17.96 15.26 -13.90
CA SER A 41 19.37 14.94 -13.63
C SER A 41 19.50 13.54 -13.05
N GLN A 42 20.64 12.89 -13.32
CA GLN A 42 20.98 11.58 -12.76
C GLN A 42 21.35 11.64 -11.26
N LEU A 43 21.70 12.84 -10.76
CA LEU A 43 22.25 13.04 -9.42
C LEU A 43 21.28 13.70 -8.44
N SER A 44 19.99 13.82 -8.81
CA SER A 44 18.97 14.38 -7.94
C SER A 44 17.63 13.70 -8.15
N HIS A 45 16.89 13.50 -7.06
CA HIS A 45 15.50 13.10 -7.12
C HIS A 45 14.61 14.29 -7.47
N SER A 46 13.47 14.02 -8.10
CA SER A 46 12.40 14.99 -8.32
C SER A 46 11.12 14.49 -7.68
N TYR A 47 10.21 15.38 -7.31
CA TYR A 47 9.04 15.07 -6.49
C TYR A 47 7.84 15.88 -6.95
N GLY A 48 6.66 15.27 -6.98
CA GLY A 48 5.40 16.01 -7.08
C GLY A 48 5.16 16.82 -5.80
N ILE A 49 5.18 16.16 -4.65
CA ILE A 49 4.93 16.78 -3.33
C ILE A 49 5.96 16.31 -2.31
N VAL A 50 6.51 17.25 -1.54
CA VAL A 50 7.37 16.97 -0.38
C VAL A 50 6.81 17.70 0.85
N ALA A 51 6.71 16.99 1.97
CA ALA A 51 6.36 17.52 3.27
C ALA A 51 7.43 17.14 4.30
N GLU A 52 8.14 18.12 4.82
CA GLU A 52 9.19 17.95 5.81
C GLU A 52 8.82 18.71 7.09
N ASN A 53 9.02 18.08 8.26
CA ASN A 53 8.66 18.64 9.57
C ASN A 53 7.22 19.19 9.64
N SER A 54 6.29 18.54 8.95
CA SER A 54 4.93 18.99 8.73
C SER A 54 3.94 18.01 9.31
N ASN A 55 2.95 18.52 10.04
CA ASN A 55 2.04 17.75 10.87
C ASN A 55 0.59 18.17 10.64
N PHE A 56 -0.33 17.26 10.90
CA PHE A 56 -1.77 17.51 10.74
C PHE A 56 -2.14 17.95 9.31
N LEU A 57 -1.43 17.44 8.31
CA LEU A 57 -1.77 17.62 6.90
C LEU A 57 -2.88 16.67 6.48
N VAL A 58 -3.75 17.13 5.62
CA VAL A 58 -4.74 16.29 4.93
C VAL A 58 -4.51 16.42 3.42
N PHE A 59 -4.31 15.29 2.75
CA PHE A 59 -4.21 15.16 1.31
C PHE A 59 -5.42 14.35 0.84
N GLU A 60 -6.49 15.02 0.41
CA GLU A 60 -7.77 14.41 0.07
C GLU A 60 -8.02 14.48 -1.45
N GLN A 61 -8.38 13.36 -2.07
CA GLN A 61 -8.81 13.34 -3.48
C GLN A 61 -7.80 13.97 -4.45
N LEU A 62 -6.51 13.74 -4.20
CA LEU A 62 -5.44 14.21 -5.08
C LEU A 62 -5.19 13.22 -6.23
N LYS A 63 -4.73 13.74 -7.36
CA LYS A 63 -4.11 12.95 -8.43
C LYS A 63 -2.66 13.40 -8.57
N VAL A 64 -1.69 12.55 -8.24
CA VAL A 64 -0.27 12.86 -8.27
C VAL A 64 0.46 11.91 -9.21
N HIS A 65 0.79 12.38 -10.41
CA HIS A 65 1.25 11.49 -11.48
C HIS A 65 2.20 12.11 -12.48
N ASP A 66 2.92 11.25 -13.21
CA ASP A 66 3.90 11.66 -14.21
C ASP A 66 4.93 12.67 -13.63
N ASN A 67 5.32 12.43 -12.37
CA ASN A 67 6.39 13.16 -11.69
C ASN A 67 7.63 12.27 -11.56
N GLY A 68 8.65 12.76 -10.86
CA GLY A 68 9.63 11.89 -10.19
C GLY A 68 8.91 11.01 -9.15
N PHE A 69 9.19 11.17 -7.86
CA PHE A 69 8.40 10.56 -6.79
C PHE A 69 7.03 11.26 -6.69
N GLY A 70 5.98 10.54 -6.25
CA GLY A 70 4.65 11.12 -6.06
C GLY A 70 4.59 12.04 -4.84
N LEU A 71 4.35 11.48 -3.65
CA LEU A 71 4.35 12.20 -2.37
C LEU A 71 5.45 11.69 -1.44
N SER A 72 6.20 12.60 -0.83
CA SER A 72 7.19 12.29 0.20
C SER A 72 6.90 13.02 1.50
N ILE A 73 6.65 12.27 2.58
CA ILE A 73 6.50 12.80 3.95
C ILE A 73 7.71 12.36 4.77
N GLY A 74 8.49 13.30 5.29
CA GLY A 74 9.77 12.98 5.95
C GLY A 74 10.03 13.75 7.24
N SER A 75 11.18 13.45 7.85
CA SER A 75 11.67 14.11 9.08
C SER A 75 10.69 13.97 10.26
N ASN A 76 10.48 15.01 11.06
CA ASN A 76 9.60 14.96 12.24
C ASN A 76 8.12 15.21 11.88
N SER A 77 7.62 14.50 10.86
CA SER A 77 6.24 14.64 10.35
C SER A 77 5.33 13.54 10.90
N GLY A 78 4.15 13.92 11.37
CA GLY A 78 3.11 12.98 11.80
C GLY A 78 1.74 13.61 11.92
N ASP A 79 0.79 12.76 12.26
CA ASP A 79 -0.64 13.03 12.30
C ASP A 79 -1.17 13.51 10.93
N ASN A 80 -0.51 13.08 9.85
CA ASN A 80 -0.94 13.37 8.48
C ASN A 80 -1.85 12.26 7.94
N LEU A 81 -2.83 12.66 7.14
CA LEU A 81 -3.79 11.79 6.48
C LEU A 81 -3.69 11.96 4.96
N VAL A 82 -3.37 10.88 4.27
CA VAL A 82 -3.54 10.76 2.82
C VAL A 82 -4.80 9.94 2.59
N VAL A 83 -5.82 10.53 1.96
CA VAL A 83 -7.15 9.91 1.83
C VAL A 83 -7.67 10.05 0.40
N ASP A 84 -8.23 8.96 -0.12
CA ASP A 84 -8.93 8.91 -1.40
C ASP A 84 -8.13 9.48 -2.58
N SER A 85 -6.80 9.33 -2.52
CA SER A 85 -5.87 9.94 -3.48
C SER A 85 -5.19 8.89 -4.37
N ASP A 86 -4.80 9.32 -5.56
CA ASP A 86 -4.21 8.49 -6.61
C ASP A 86 -2.77 8.91 -6.89
N PHE A 87 -1.84 7.96 -6.84
CA PHE A 87 -0.41 8.18 -7.10
C PHE A 87 0.07 7.23 -8.19
N TYR A 88 0.35 7.75 -9.38
CA TYR A 88 0.56 6.87 -10.53
C TYR A 88 1.53 7.36 -11.57
N ARG A 89 2.16 6.44 -12.31
CA ARG A 89 3.16 6.76 -13.35
C ARG A 89 4.29 7.70 -12.88
N ASN A 90 4.59 7.68 -11.59
CA ASN A 90 5.72 8.39 -11.01
C ASN A 90 7.00 7.60 -11.35
N ALA A 91 8.00 8.27 -11.91
CA ALA A 91 9.15 7.61 -12.50
C ALA A 91 10.44 8.43 -12.41
N ASP A 92 11.55 7.75 -12.14
CA ASP A 92 12.90 8.33 -12.09
C ASP A 92 13.87 7.67 -13.10
N PRO A 93 13.63 7.84 -14.41
CA PRO A 93 14.33 7.12 -15.48
C PRO A 93 15.83 7.43 -15.59
N LEU A 94 16.34 8.44 -14.88
CA LEU A 94 17.73 8.87 -14.94
C LEU A 94 18.52 8.55 -13.67
N SER A 95 17.85 8.25 -12.55
CA SER A 95 18.47 8.13 -11.22
C SER A 95 19.71 7.25 -11.20
N ARG A 96 20.81 7.82 -10.73
CA ARG A 96 22.04 7.12 -10.30
C ARG A 96 22.51 7.65 -8.94
N PHE A 97 21.62 8.29 -8.21
CA PHE A 97 21.90 8.88 -6.91
C PHE A 97 21.94 7.79 -5.83
N GLY A 98 22.98 7.78 -5.00
CA GLY A 98 23.20 6.72 -4.02
C GLY A 98 23.35 5.35 -4.68
N ASN A 99 22.58 4.37 -4.22
CA ASN A 99 22.56 3.00 -4.77
C ASN A 99 21.43 2.78 -5.79
N ASN A 100 20.65 3.81 -6.12
CA ASN A 100 19.52 3.67 -7.03
C ASN A 100 20.01 3.49 -8.47
N LYS A 101 19.28 2.64 -9.20
CA LYS A 101 19.42 2.47 -10.65
C LYS A 101 18.33 3.31 -11.33
N PRO A 102 18.46 3.59 -12.65
CA PRO A 102 17.36 4.15 -13.43
C PRO A 102 16.06 3.41 -13.13
N TRP A 103 14.99 4.18 -12.88
CA TRP A 103 13.64 3.71 -12.54
C TRP A 103 13.48 3.06 -11.16
N GLY A 104 14.56 2.95 -10.38
CA GLY A 104 14.60 2.21 -9.12
C GLY A 104 14.50 3.11 -7.89
N GLY A 105 13.73 4.20 -7.97
CA GLY A 105 13.46 5.02 -6.81
C GLY A 105 12.07 5.66 -6.76
N ALA A 106 11.42 5.96 -7.88
CA ALA A 106 10.18 6.71 -7.83
C ALA A 106 8.98 5.87 -7.36
N ASP A 107 8.58 6.14 -6.13
CA ASP A 107 7.40 5.55 -5.50
C ASP A 107 6.15 6.43 -5.66
N GLY A 108 4.97 5.82 -5.50
CA GLY A 108 3.72 6.55 -5.37
C GLY A 108 3.68 7.41 -4.11
N ILE A 109 3.88 6.78 -2.95
CA ILE A 109 3.95 7.45 -1.65
C ILE A 109 5.18 6.97 -0.88
N THR A 110 5.91 7.91 -0.30
CA THR A 110 6.98 7.62 0.65
C THR A 110 6.70 8.30 1.98
N ILE A 111 6.84 7.56 3.07
CA ILE A 111 6.77 8.12 4.42
C ILE A 111 8.01 7.67 5.18
N ARG A 112 8.88 8.62 5.54
CA ARG A 112 10.18 8.40 6.20
C ARG A 112 10.27 9.25 7.47
N SER A 113 9.33 9.04 8.39
CA SER A 113 9.31 9.78 9.68
C SER A 113 10.41 9.26 10.60
N SER A 114 11.26 10.15 11.09
CA SER A 114 12.37 9.79 11.99
C SER A 114 11.95 9.64 13.46
N ASN A 115 10.70 10.00 13.79
CA ASN A 115 10.20 10.02 15.16
C ASN A 115 9.19 8.89 15.41
N PHE A 116 9.53 7.97 16.31
CA PHE A 116 8.70 6.80 16.64
C PHE A 116 7.35 7.13 17.29
N SER A 117 7.18 8.35 17.82
CA SER A 117 5.92 8.81 18.41
C SER A 117 4.95 9.39 17.38
N LYS A 118 5.34 9.48 16.09
CA LYS A 118 4.50 10.01 15.02
C LYS A 118 3.69 8.89 14.36
N THR A 119 2.45 9.21 14.02
CA THR A 119 1.56 8.31 13.27
C THR A 119 1.16 8.96 11.95
N ASN A 120 1.21 8.25 10.83
CA ASN A 120 0.64 8.74 9.56
C ASN A 120 -0.33 7.71 8.98
N THR A 121 -1.35 8.16 8.26
CA THR A 121 -2.40 7.29 7.72
C THR A 121 -2.52 7.44 6.21
N ILE A 122 -2.65 6.32 5.51
CA ILE A 122 -2.99 6.22 4.10
C ILE A 122 -4.32 5.46 4.00
N ARG A 123 -5.36 6.06 3.43
CA ARG A 123 -6.70 5.45 3.38
C ARG A 123 -7.35 5.61 2.01
N GLY A 124 -7.96 4.56 1.46
CA GLY A 124 -8.73 4.67 0.21
C GLY A 124 -7.88 5.04 -1.02
N CYS A 125 -6.56 4.95 -0.92
CA CYS A 125 -5.63 5.43 -1.94
C CYS A 125 -5.36 4.35 -3.00
N ARG A 126 -4.98 4.78 -4.21
CA ARG A 126 -4.49 3.88 -5.26
C ARG A 126 -3.09 4.25 -5.67
N MET A 127 -2.23 3.25 -5.82
CA MET A 127 -0.86 3.44 -6.27
C MET A 127 -0.56 2.49 -7.43
N TRP A 128 -0.33 3.02 -8.63
CA TRP A 128 -0.09 2.15 -9.80
C TRP A 128 0.87 2.70 -10.84
N TRP A 129 1.51 1.80 -11.58
CA TRP A 129 2.53 2.16 -12.57
C TRP A 129 3.66 3.05 -12.03
N ASN A 130 3.91 3.08 -10.72
CA ASN A 130 5.08 3.74 -10.18
C ASN A 130 6.30 2.86 -10.47
N SER A 131 7.42 3.48 -10.86
CA SER A 131 8.53 2.73 -11.42
C SER A 131 9.26 1.87 -10.39
N ASP A 132 9.20 2.24 -9.12
CA ASP A 132 9.73 1.46 -7.99
C ASP A 132 8.61 0.76 -7.21
N ASP A 133 8.01 1.39 -6.20
CA ASP A 133 6.93 0.80 -5.40
C ASP A 133 5.66 1.66 -5.33
N GLY A 134 4.56 1.03 -4.90
CA GLY A 134 3.34 1.77 -4.59
C GLY A 134 3.50 2.64 -3.34
N VAL A 135 3.88 2.01 -2.23
CA VAL A 135 4.22 2.68 -0.96
C VAL A 135 5.59 2.21 -0.49
N ASP A 136 6.47 3.14 -0.14
CA ASP A 136 7.76 2.85 0.48
C ASP A 136 7.92 3.53 1.86
N LEU A 137 8.19 2.70 2.87
CA LEU A 137 8.40 3.09 4.26
C LEU A 137 9.87 2.95 4.69
N PHE A 138 10.81 2.95 3.74
CA PHE A 138 12.24 2.90 3.98
C PHE A 138 12.68 3.94 5.04
N GLU A 139 13.30 3.45 6.10
CA GLU A 139 13.80 4.19 7.28
C GLU A 139 12.74 4.84 8.18
N ASN A 140 11.45 4.57 7.97
CA ASN A 140 10.41 5.09 8.83
C ASN A 140 10.41 4.46 10.23
N GLN A 141 10.49 5.30 11.27
CA GLN A 141 10.43 4.87 12.67
C GLN A 141 9.03 5.00 13.28
N GLY A 142 8.19 5.87 12.72
CA GLY A 142 6.83 6.12 13.19
C GLY A 142 5.85 4.96 12.93
N THR A 143 4.64 5.09 13.44
CA THR A 143 3.51 4.18 13.15
C THR A 143 2.86 4.58 11.81
N ILE A 144 2.58 3.61 10.95
CA ILE A 144 1.85 3.82 9.69
C ILE A 144 0.60 2.93 9.67
N LEU A 145 -0.55 3.55 9.40
CA LEU A 145 -1.82 2.87 9.19
C LEU A 145 -2.14 2.93 7.69
N ILE A 146 -2.39 1.78 7.05
CA ILE A 146 -2.74 1.69 5.63
C ILE A 146 -4.04 0.90 5.49
N GLU A 147 -5.07 1.55 4.98
CA GLU A 147 -6.44 1.05 5.06
C GLU A 147 -7.16 1.19 3.72
N ASN A 148 -7.85 0.15 3.26
CA ASN A 148 -8.69 0.23 2.06
C ASN A 148 -7.94 0.75 0.82
N CYS A 149 -6.64 0.45 0.66
CA CYS A 149 -5.83 0.94 -0.45
C CYS A 149 -5.61 -0.14 -1.51
N TRP A 150 -5.44 0.27 -2.77
CA TRP A 150 -5.04 -0.61 -3.88
C TRP A 150 -3.64 -0.29 -4.35
N SER A 151 -2.78 -1.29 -4.50
CA SER A 151 -1.44 -1.12 -5.04
C SER A 151 -1.17 -2.13 -6.14
N PHE A 152 -0.99 -1.68 -7.38
CA PHE A 152 -0.95 -2.56 -8.54
C PHE A 152 -0.07 -2.07 -9.68
N TRP A 153 0.46 -2.98 -10.50
CA TRP A 153 1.34 -2.65 -11.64
C TRP A 153 2.58 -1.80 -11.29
N ASN A 154 3.03 -1.80 -10.03
CA ASN A 154 4.26 -1.08 -9.65
C ASN A 154 5.51 -1.91 -9.99
N GLY A 155 6.64 -1.23 -10.18
CA GLY A 155 7.92 -1.84 -10.55
C GLY A 155 8.11 -2.04 -12.05
N TYR A 156 7.28 -1.40 -12.86
CA TYR A 156 7.37 -1.42 -14.31
C TYR A 156 7.56 -0.01 -14.84
N GLN A 157 8.12 0.11 -16.05
CA GLN A 157 8.11 1.40 -16.73
C GLN A 157 6.65 1.80 -17.01
N PRO A 158 6.23 3.02 -16.66
CA PRO A 158 4.82 3.41 -16.68
C PRO A 158 4.09 3.05 -17.98
N GLY A 159 2.97 2.33 -17.86
CA GLY A 159 2.12 1.94 -18.99
C GLY A 159 2.65 0.76 -19.83
N THR A 160 3.69 0.06 -19.38
CA THR A 160 4.28 -1.10 -20.06
C THR A 160 4.60 -2.20 -19.05
N TYR A 161 4.79 -3.44 -19.47
CA TYR A 161 5.28 -4.51 -18.57
C TYR A 161 6.81 -4.67 -18.61
N GLU A 162 7.53 -3.67 -19.10
CA GLU A 162 8.99 -3.63 -19.04
C GLU A 162 9.44 -3.42 -17.59
N ARG A 163 10.29 -4.32 -17.08
CA ARG A 163 10.71 -4.30 -15.68
C ARG A 163 11.52 -3.04 -15.35
N ALA A 164 11.20 -2.42 -14.22
CA ALA A 164 11.84 -1.23 -13.69
C ALA A 164 12.45 -1.52 -12.29
N GLY A 165 12.13 -0.70 -11.29
CA GLY A 165 12.56 -0.81 -9.89
C GLY A 165 12.07 -2.08 -9.19
N ASP A 166 12.03 -2.07 -7.86
CA ASP A 166 11.77 -3.23 -7.01
C ASP A 166 10.40 -3.87 -7.26
N GLY A 167 9.33 -3.07 -7.33
CA GLY A 167 8.00 -3.52 -7.71
C GLY A 167 7.20 -4.15 -6.59
N ASP A 168 7.27 -3.56 -5.41
CA ASP A 168 6.44 -3.94 -4.29
C ASP A 168 5.16 -3.10 -4.25
N GLY A 169 4.03 -3.73 -3.94
CA GLY A 169 2.80 -2.99 -3.69
C GLY A 169 2.94 -2.12 -2.43
N PHE A 170 3.42 -2.72 -1.35
CA PHE A 170 3.68 -2.07 -0.07
C PHE A 170 5.04 -2.53 0.51
N LYS A 171 6.05 -1.67 0.44
CA LYS A 171 7.38 -1.85 1.04
C LYS A 171 7.42 -1.21 2.43
N LEU A 172 7.60 -2.04 3.47
CA LEU A 172 7.25 -1.67 4.85
C LEU A 172 8.45 -1.27 5.74
N GLY A 173 9.66 -1.29 5.19
CA GLY A 173 10.91 -1.01 5.89
C GLY A 173 12.02 -0.64 4.92
N VAL A 174 13.29 -0.57 5.34
CA VAL A 174 13.87 -0.97 6.63
C VAL A 174 13.48 -0.03 7.78
N THR A 175 13.59 -0.47 9.03
CA THR A 175 13.71 0.45 10.18
C THR A 175 15.17 0.51 10.64
N THR A 176 15.67 1.72 10.90
CA THR A 176 17.05 1.90 11.38
C THR A 176 17.20 1.61 12.87
N THR A 177 16.11 1.67 13.65
CA THR A 177 16.07 1.29 15.07
C THR A 177 15.41 -0.08 15.23
N ASP A 178 15.81 -0.81 16.27
CA ASP A 178 15.10 -2.01 16.71
C ASP A 178 13.81 -1.62 17.44
N LEU A 179 12.68 -1.90 16.81
CA LEU A 179 11.33 -1.66 17.33
C LEU A 179 10.54 -2.98 17.37
N SER A 180 11.24 -4.12 17.47
CA SER A 180 10.64 -5.46 17.25
C SER A 180 9.54 -5.84 18.25
N ASN A 181 9.43 -5.11 19.36
CA ASN A 181 8.39 -5.26 20.38
C ASN A 181 7.22 -4.26 20.23
N PHE A 182 7.21 -3.44 19.19
CA PHE A 182 6.21 -2.39 18.98
C PHE A 182 5.48 -2.57 17.65
N GLU A 183 4.16 -2.48 17.68
CA GLU A 183 3.32 -2.39 16.49
C GLU A 183 3.50 -1.04 15.81
N ARG A 184 4.06 -1.04 14.60
CA ARG A 184 4.35 0.19 13.84
C ARG A 184 3.84 0.15 12.40
N ARG A 185 3.35 -0.99 11.93
CA ARG A 185 2.75 -1.16 10.60
C ARG A 185 1.42 -1.86 10.79
N MET A 186 0.33 -1.20 10.42
CA MET A 186 -1.02 -1.78 10.45
C MET A 186 -1.61 -1.65 9.07
N LEU A 187 -1.87 -2.79 8.42
CA LEU A 187 -2.43 -2.85 7.09
C LEU A 187 -3.71 -3.67 7.12
N ARG A 188 -4.83 -3.03 6.75
CA ARG A 188 -6.14 -3.68 6.70
C ARG A 188 -6.97 -3.35 5.48
N ASN A 189 -7.70 -4.34 4.97
CA ASN A 189 -8.61 -4.19 3.83
C ASN A 189 -7.91 -3.69 2.55
N ASN A 190 -6.61 -3.97 2.39
CA ASN A 190 -5.85 -3.53 1.21
C ASN A 190 -5.86 -4.60 0.12
N LEU A 191 -5.83 -4.15 -1.14
CA LEU A 191 -5.54 -4.96 -2.30
C LEU A 191 -4.11 -4.72 -2.78
N SER A 192 -3.40 -5.80 -3.10
CA SER A 192 -2.11 -5.72 -3.78
C SER A 192 -2.05 -6.72 -4.91
N PHE A 193 -1.98 -6.25 -6.16
CA PHE A 193 -2.11 -7.14 -7.30
C PHE A 193 -1.26 -6.77 -8.51
N GLU A 194 -0.80 -7.76 -9.26
CA GLU A 194 -0.06 -7.57 -10.52
C GLU A 194 1.16 -6.64 -10.43
N ASN A 195 1.75 -6.48 -9.24
CA ASN A 195 3.02 -5.79 -9.09
C ASN A 195 4.16 -6.67 -9.64
N LYS A 196 5.24 -6.04 -10.11
CA LYS A 196 6.39 -6.72 -10.72
C LYS A 196 7.10 -7.68 -9.75
N ALA A 197 6.97 -7.47 -8.44
CA ALA A 197 7.50 -8.34 -7.41
C ALA A 197 6.47 -8.71 -6.33
N ARG A 198 6.51 -8.07 -5.15
CA ARG A 198 5.78 -8.54 -3.96
C ARG A 198 4.51 -7.74 -3.73
N GLY A 199 3.51 -8.35 -3.11
CA GLY A 199 2.34 -7.61 -2.64
C GLY A 199 2.65 -6.76 -1.41
N PHE A 200 3.00 -7.43 -0.31
CA PHE A 200 3.46 -6.85 0.96
C PHE A 200 4.89 -7.31 1.22
N ASN A 201 5.83 -6.37 1.34
CA ASN A 201 7.23 -6.65 1.61
C ASN A 201 7.62 -6.06 2.96
N GLN A 202 7.93 -6.92 3.95
CA GLN A 202 8.44 -6.47 5.26
C GLN A 202 9.69 -5.60 5.10
N ASN A 203 10.54 -5.90 4.12
CA ASN A 203 11.72 -5.13 3.77
C ASN A 203 12.60 -4.75 4.98
N ASN A 204 12.92 -5.73 5.83
CA ASN A 204 13.72 -5.51 7.04
C ASN A 204 13.09 -4.54 8.05
N ALA A 205 11.76 -4.36 8.05
CA ALA A 205 11.08 -3.65 9.13
C ALA A 205 11.30 -4.41 10.45
N ARG A 206 12.10 -3.84 11.36
CA ARG A 206 12.33 -4.38 12.70
C ARG A 206 11.26 -3.84 13.64
N CYS A 207 10.00 -4.04 13.28
CA CYS A 207 8.82 -3.66 14.07
C CYS A 207 7.69 -4.65 13.81
N ILE A 208 6.76 -4.77 14.76
CA ILE A 208 5.61 -5.65 14.59
C ILE A 208 4.75 -5.08 13.45
N THR A 209 4.48 -5.96 12.48
CA THR A 209 3.63 -5.67 11.32
C THR A 209 2.34 -6.47 11.42
N ILE A 210 1.21 -5.77 11.35
CA ILE A 210 -0.12 -6.34 11.43
C ILE A 210 -0.75 -6.32 10.03
N LEU A 211 -1.15 -7.50 9.55
CA LEU A 211 -1.83 -7.70 8.27
C LEU A 211 -3.20 -8.35 8.54
N TYR A 212 -4.27 -7.57 8.48
CA TYR A 212 -5.63 -8.07 8.67
C TYR A 212 -6.50 -7.89 7.45
N ASN A 213 -7.21 -8.93 7.01
CA ASN A 213 -8.19 -8.79 5.93
C ASN A 213 -7.59 -8.11 4.70
N ASN A 214 -6.41 -8.54 4.23
CA ASN A 214 -5.86 -8.04 2.97
C ASN A 214 -5.97 -9.11 1.88
N THR A 215 -5.99 -8.69 0.62
CA THR A 215 -5.99 -9.61 -0.52
C THR A 215 -4.78 -9.35 -1.42
N THR A 216 -4.00 -10.38 -1.68
CA THR A 216 -2.94 -10.40 -2.68
C THR A 216 -3.35 -11.27 -3.87
N TYR A 217 -3.18 -10.73 -5.08
CA TYR A 217 -3.57 -11.44 -6.31
C TYR A 217 -2.54 -11.25 -7.42
N ASN A 218 -2.02 -12.32 -8.02
CA ASN A 218 -1.25 -12.24 -9.26
C ASN A 218 -0.03 -11.29 -9.26
N ASN A 219 0.54 -10.97 -8.09
CA ASN A 219 1.87 -10.34 -8.01
C ASN A 219 2.90 -11.31 -8.60
N ALA A 220 3.76 -10.81 -9.50
CA ALA A 220 4.60 -11.66 -10.34
C ALA A 220 5.63 -12.49 -9.56
N HIS A 221 5.96 -12.11 -8.31
CA HIS A 221 6.80 -12.89 -7.41
C HIS A 221 5.94 -13.60 -6.35
N ARG A 222 5.50 -12.92 -5.30
CA ARG A 222 4.69 -13.49 -4.21
C ARG A 222 3.75 -12.45 -3.61
N GLY A 223 2.66 -12.84 -2.97
CA GLY A 223 1.81 -11.88 -2.28
C GLY A 223 2.45 -11.33 -1.02
N ILE A 224 2.96 -12.17 -0.11
CA ILE A 224 3.53 -11.71 1.17
C ILE A 224 4.99 -12.16 1.33
N ALA A 225 5.87 -11.20 1.60
CA ALA A 225 7.27 -11.40 1.97
C ALA A 225 7.52 -10.85 3.39
N ALA A 226 7.17 -11.63 4.41
CA ALA A 226 7.32 -11.31 5.83
C ALA A 226 8.58 -11.94 6.44
N ARG A 227 9.68 -11.87 5.69
CA ARG A 227 11.00 -12.35 6.09
C ARG A 227 12.08 -11.47 5.48
N SER A 228 13.14 -11.20 6.26
CA SER A 228 14.36 -10.54 5.80
C SER A 228 15.41 -11.59 5.38
N PHE A 229 16.32 -11.22 4.47
CA PHE A 229 17.47 -12.07 4.12
C PHE A 229 18.79 -11.64 4.80
N ASP A 230 18.73 -10.63 5.68
CA ASP A 230 19.90 -10.08 6.37
C ASP A 230 20.09 -10.65 7.79
N PHE A 231 21.20 -10.31 8.44
CA PHE A 231 21.55 -10.75 9.81
C PHE A 231 20.49 -10.45 10.87
N TRP A 232 19.60 -9.48 10.62
CA TRP A 232 18.49 -9.10 11.52
C TRP A 232 17.18 -9.84 11.22
N ASN A 233 17.23 -10.87 10.38
CA ASN A 233 16.08 -11.70 10.06
C ASN A 233 15.49 -12.34 11.32
N GLY A 234 14.21 -12.08 11.56
CA GLY A 234 13.43 -12.78 12.58
C GLY A 234 13.44 -12.15 13.97
N THR A 235 13.74 -10.86 14.12
CA THR A 235 13.53 -10.17 15.41
C THR A 235 12.08 -9.72 15.60
N ALA A 236 11.43 -9.23 14.54
CA ALA A 236 10.07 -8.69 14.61
C ALA A 236 9.01 -9.61 14.01
N ALA A 237 7.90 -9.78 14.74
CA ALA A 237 6.77 -10.58 14.30
C ALA A 237 5.97 -9.89 13.18
N THR A 238 5.50 -10.68 12.22
CA THR A 238 4.33 -10.32 11.41
C THR A 238 3.13 -11.09 11.94
N VAL A 239 2.05 -10.38 12.28
CA VAL A 239 0.78 -10.98 12.69
C VAL A 239 -0.17 -10.90 11.49
N ALA A 240 -0.51 -12.04 10.92
CA ALA A 240 -1.35 -12.15 9.72
C ALA A 240 -2.64 -12.92 10.04
N ARG A 241 -3.79 -12.26 9.89
CA ARG A 241 -5.12 -12.86 10.07
C ARG A 241 -6.08 -12.48 8.96
N ASN A 242 -6.95 -13.41 8.56
CA ASN A 242 -7.99 -13.19 7.56
C ASN A 242 -7.48 -12.73 6.19
N ASN A 243 -6.22 -12.99 5.84
CA ASN A 243 -5.68 -12.58 4.54
C ASN A 243 -5.94 -13.64 3.47
N LEU A 244 -6.24 -13.16 2.26
CA LEU A 244 -6.37 -13.95 1.05
C LEU A 244 -5.11 -13.78 0.20
N ASP A 245 -4.38 -14.86 -0.06
CA ASP A 245 -3.27 -14.92 -1.01
C ASP A 245 -3.63 -15.88 -2.15
N PHE A 246 -3.59 -15.40 -3.39
CA PHE A 246 -4.03 -16.19 -4.54
C PHE A 246 -3.23 -15.90 -5.83
N GLN A 247 -2.86 -16.99 -6.50
CA GLN A 247 -2.29 -16.99 -7.86
C GLN A 247 -0.95 -16.24 -7.99
N HIS A 248 0.08 -16.62 -7.22
CA HIS A 248 1.43 -16.06 -7.33
C HIS A 248 2.45 -17.08 -7.85
N SER A 249 3.59 -16.60 -8.35
CA SER A 249 4.70 -17.46 -8.79
C SER A 249 5.37 -18.20 -7.63
N LEU A 250 5.39 -17.60 -6.44
CA LEU A 250 5.95 -18.17 -5.22
C LEU A 250 4.98 -17.96 -4.04
N GLN A 251 5.08 -18.88 -3.09
CA GLN A 251 4.30 -18.83 -1.86
C GLN A 251 4.71 -17.69 -0.92
N PRO A 252 3.80 -17.26 -0.02
CA PRO A 252 4.13 -16.41 1.11
C PRO A 252 5.31 -16.96 1.91
N ILE A 253 6.10 -16.06 2.49
CA ILE A 253 7.19 -16.43 3.39
C ILE A 253 7.11 -15.64 4.68
N PHE A 254 7.37 -16.32 5.79
CA PHE A 254 7.37 -15.74 7.13
C PHE A 254 8.65 -16.11 7.88
N ASN A 255 9.03 -15.25 8.83
CA ASN A 255 10.05 -15.58 9.81
C ASN A 255 9.48 -16.44 10.97
N SER A 256 10.36 -16.91 11.85
CA SER A 256 9.97 -17.78 12.98
C SER A 256 9.10 -17.08 14.04
N GLN A 257 9.10 -15.75 14.11
CA GLN A 257 8.29 -14.98 15.07
C GLN A 257 6.87 -14.69 14.57
N ALA A 258 6.57 -14.98 13.30
CA ALA A 258 5.26 -14.70 12.74
C ALA A 258 4.13 -15.48 13.44
N ILE A 259 2.98 -14.81 13.57
CA ILE A 259 1.74 -15.37 14.08
C ILE A 259 0.74 -15.34 12.92
N VAL A 260 0.34 -16.51 12.43
CA VAL A 260 -0.47 -16.66 11.21
C VAL A 260 -1.67 -17.54 11.55
N SER A 261 -2.89 -17.04 11.36
CA SER A 261 -4.13 -17.79 11.60
C SER A 261 -5.25 -17.33 10.68
N ASN A 262 -6.17 -18.22 10.27
CA ASN A 262 -7.30 -17.90 9.40
C ASN A 262 -6.85 -17.17 8.12
N ASN A 263 -5.82 -17.66 7.43
CA ASN A 263 -5.45 -17.16 6.10
C ASN A 263 -5.57 -18.32 5.11
N THR A 264 -5.62 -18.01 3.81
CA THR A 264 -5.61 -19.03 2.74
C THR A 264 -4.27 -19.80 2.64
N PHE A 265 -3.29 -19.38 3.44
CA PHE A 265 -1.95 -19.94 3.55
C PHE A 265 -1.58 -20.20 5.02
N LEU A 266 -0.61 -21.08 5.23
CA LEU A 266 -0.01 -21.37 6.53
C LEU A 266 1.33 -20.64 6.68
N LYS A 267 1.86 -20.62 7.91
CA LYS A 267 3.12 -19.92 8.26
C LYS A 267 4.33 -20.41 7.45
N ASP A 268 4.36 -21.69 7.08
CA ASP A 268 5.42 -22.28 6.26
C ASP A 268 5.28 -21.97 4.76
N GLY A 269 4.25 -21.20 4.38
CA GLY A 269 3.93 -20.86 3.00
C GLY A 269 3.14 -21.94 2.27
N SER A 270 2.79 -23.05 2.91
CA SER A 270 1.90 -24.04 2.29
C SER A 270 0.46 -23.52 2.21
N VAL A 271 -0.33 -24.11 1.32
CA VAL A 271 -1.77 -23.83 1.22
C VAL A 271 -2.47 -24.28 2.50
N ASN A 272 -3.38 -23.47 3.01
CA ASN A 272 -4.24 -23.88 4.11
C ASN A 272 -5.42 -24.69 3.55
N ASN A 273 -5.44 -26.01 3.80
CA ASN A 273 -6.47 -26.92 3.30
C ASN A 273 -7.88 -26.71 3.92
N GLU A 274 -8.03 -25.80 4.88
CA GLU A 274 -9.34 -25.34 5.35
C GLU A 274 -10.09 -24.47 4.31
N PHE A 275 -9.39 -24.05 3.27
CA PHE A 275 -9.85 -23.19 2.18
C PHE A 275 -9.46 -23.80 0.83
N SER A 276 -10.37 -23.78 -0.13
CA SER A 276 -10.12 -24.20 -1.51
C SER A 276 -10.24 -23.01 -2.45
N VAL A 277 -9.23 -22.13 -2.43
CA VAL A 277 -9.25 -20.91 -3.24
C VAL A 277 -9.13 -21.25 -4.72
N THR A 278 -10.18 -20.94 -5.47
CA THR A 278 -10.27 -21.13 -6.92
C THR A 278 -10.85 -19.89 -7.60
N ARG A 279 -10.97 -19.93 -8.93
CA ARG A 279 -11.66 -18.88 -9.69
C ARG A 279 -13.11 -18.70 -9.24
N ASP A 280 -13.77 -19.77 -8.80
CA ASP A 280 -15.21 -19.78 -8.49
C ASP A 280 -15.53 -19.06 -7.18
N ASP A 281 -14.52 -18.81 -6.33
CA ASP A 281 -14.66 -18.00 -5.12
C ASP A 281 -14.88 -16.52 -5.40
N PHE A 282 -14.66 -16.06 -6.63
CA PHE A 282 -14.70 -14.64 -6.98
C PHE A 282 -15.79 -14.33 -8.00
N ILE A 283 -16.46 -13.19 -7.83
CA ILE A 283 -17.38 -12.67 -8.85
C ILE A 283 -16.56 -12.37 -10.12
N SER A 284 -15.46 -11.63 -9.99
CA SER A 284 -14.56 -11.32 -11.08
C SER A 284 -13.08 -11.38 -10.66
N LEU A 285 -12.23 -11.85 -11.59
CA LEU A 285 -10.78 -11.67 -11.55
C LEU A 285 -10.29 -10.71 -12.66
N ASP A 286 -11.21 -10.06 -13.39
CA ASP A 286 -10.88 -9.08 -14.42
C ASP A 286 -10.45 -7.75 -13.77
N THR A 287 -9.23 -7.30 -14.08
CA THR A 287 -8.66 -6.04 -13.59
C THR A 287 -9.16 -4.83 -14.38
N LYS A 288 -10.00 -5.00 -15.40
CA LYS A 288 -10.56 -3.89 -16.17
C LYS A 288 -11.26 -2.86 -15.26
N GLY A 289 -10.80 -1.62 -15.32
CA GLY A 289 -11.39 -0.47 -14.62
C GLY A 289 -10.80 -0.17 -13.25
N VAL A 290 -9.81 -0.94 -12.76
CA VAL A 290 -9.15 -0.68 -11.47
C VAL A 290 -8.43 0.67 -11.39
N ASP A 291 -7.96 1.18 -12.54
CA ASP A 291 -7.38 2.52 -12.74
C ASP A 291 -8.41 3.55 -13.25
N GLY A 292 -9.69 3.17 -13.26
CA GLY A 292 -10.80 4.02 -13.71
C GLY A 292 -11.09 5.21 -12.78
N PRO A 293 -12.06 6.06 -13.14
CA PRO A 293 -12.43 7.20 -12.32
C PRO A 293 -13.01 6.75 -10.97
N ARG A 294 -12.63 7.47 -9.90
CA ARG A 294 -13.27 7.35 -8.57
C ARG A 294 -14.75 7.73 -8.63
N GLN A 295 -15.48 7.30 -7.62
CA GLN A 295 -16.84 7.77 -7.39
C GLN A 295 -16.85 9.27 -7.06
N LYS A 296 -18.02 9.89 -7.16
CA LYS A 296 -18.19 11.34 -6.97
C LYS A 296 -17.77 11.84 -5.58
N ASP A 297 -17.88 10.99 -4.56
CA ASP A 297 -17.48 11.30 -3.19
C ASP A 297 -15.99 11.10 -2.91
N GLY A 298 -15.23 10.58 -3.88
CA GLY A 298 -13.80 10.26 -3.76
C GLY A 298 -13.53 8.78 -3.50
N SER A 299 -14.54 7.98 -3.15
CA SER A 299 -14.37 6.56 -2.89
C SER A 299 -13.88 5.81 -4.14
N LEU A 300 -13.26 4.64 -3.88
CA LEU A 300 -12.74 3.77 -4.93
C LEU A 300 -13.83 3.36 -5.94
N PRO A 301 -13.48 3.06 -7.20
CA PRO A 301 -14.43 2.55 -8.16
C PRO A 301 -15.15 1.30 -7.64
N GLU A 302 -16.46 1.20 -7.92
CA GLU A 302 -17.21 -0.02 -7.60
C GLU A 302 -16.98 -1.05 -8.70
N LEU A 303 -16.21 -2.09 -8.36
CA LEU A 303 -15.87 -3.19 -9.26
C LEU A 303 -16.21 -4.52 -8.58
N ASP A 304 -16.43 -5.55 -9.39
CA ASP A 304 -16.61 -6.93 -8.91
C ASP A 304 -15.28 -7.67 -8.71
N PHE A 305 -14.18 -7.03 -9.11
CA PHE A 305 -12.83 -7.58 -9.00
C PHE A 305 -12.51 -7.98 -7.56
N LEU A 306 -12.12 -9.25 -7.37
CA LEU A 306 -11.77 -9.88 -6.10
C LEU A 306 -12.86 -9.89 -5.01
N LYS A 307 -14.10 -9.49 -5.32
CA LYS A 307 -15.23 -9.70 -4.43
C LYS A 307 -15.62 -11.18 -4.42
N LEU A 308 -15.94 -11.70 -3.24
CA LEU A 308 -16.32 -13.11 -3.10
C LEU A 308 -17.66 -13.41 -3.78
N ALA A 309 -17.72 -14.51 -4.53
CA ALA A 309 -18.94 -15.03 -5.09
C ALA A 309 -19.78 -15.72 -4.01
N LYS A 310 -21.11 -15.69 -4.19
CA LYS A 310 -22.02 -16.38 -3.27
C LYS A 310 -21.70 -17.88 -3.22
N GLY A 311 -21.51 -18.39 -1.99
CA GLY A 311 -21.17 -19.79 -1.76
C GLY A 311 -19.67 -20.08 -1.70
N SER A 312 -18.81 -19.07 -1.86
CA SER A 312 -17.38 -19.20 -1.58
C SER A 312 -17.15 -19.73 -0.16
N ASP A 313 -16.19 -20.63 -0.03
CA ASP A 313 -15.82 -21.21 1.26
C ASP A 313 -14.99 -20.26 2.12
N LEU A 314 -14.74 -19.03 1.64
CA LEU A 314 -14.05 -17.93 2.32
C LEU A 314 -14.99 -17.02 3.12
N ILE A 315 -16.30 -17.18 2.93
CA ILE A 315 -17.34 -16.36 3.58
C ILE A 315 -17.60 -16.86 5.02
N ASN A 316 -17.62 -15.96 6.00
CA ASN A 316 -17.79 -16.25 7.44
C ASN A 316 -16.73 -17.21 8.03
N ARG A 317 -15.46 -17.08 7.65
CA ARG A 317 -14.39 -18.01 8.09
C ARG A 317 -13.21 -17.35 8.78
N GLY A 318 -13.21 -16.04 8.86
CA GLY A 318 -12.23 -15.27 9.58
C GLY A 318 -12.40 -15.38 11.08
N THR A 319 -11.55 -14.63 11.78
CA THR A 319 -11.63 -14.38 13.22
C THR A 319 -11.78 -12.89 13.48
N THR A 320 -12.40 -12.51 14.59
CA THR A 320 -12.58 -11.09 14.94
C THR A 320 -11.22 -10.42 15.13
N VAL A 321 -11.03 -9.29 14.46
CA VAL A 321 -9.82 -8.46 14.51
C VAL A 321 -10.14 -6.97 14.73
N GLY A 322 -11.35 -6.68 15.23
CA GLY A 322 -11.85 -5.32 15.43
C GLY A 322 -12.30 -4.60 14.15
N LEU A 323 -12.56 -5.35 13.08
CA LEU A 323 -13.17 -4.87 11.84
C LEU A 323 -14.67 -5.22 11.80
N PRO A 324 -15.54 -4.37 11.22
CA PRO A 324 -16.93 -4.72 10.95
C PRO A 324 -17.02 -5.91 9.99
N TYR A 325 -18.03 -6.77 10.18
CA TYR A 325 -18.29 -7.93 9.33
C TYR A 325 -19.79 -8.26 9.25
N ASN A 326 -20.18 -9.08 8.29
CA ASN A 326 -21.54 -9.58 8.12
C ASN A 326 -21.64 -11.05 8.54
N GLY A 327 -22.83 -11.52 8.90
CA GLY A 327 -23.05 -12.93 9.21
C GLY A 327 -22.47 -13.39 10.56
N SER A 328 -21.73 -14.50 10.56
CA SER A 328 -21.26 -15.19 11.78
C SER A 328 -19.79 -14.95 12.12
N ALA A 329 -18.98 -14.52 11.15
CA ALA A 329 -17.56 -14.17 11.32
C ALA A 329 -17.11 -13.33 10.12
N PRO A 330 -15.96 -12.63 10.18
CA PRO A 330 -15.42 -11.94 9.00
C PRO A 330 -15.19 -12.85 7.81
N ASP A 331 -15.32 -12.31 6.61
CA ASP A 331 -14.85 -12.98 5.41
C ASP A 331 -13.31 -12.98 5.34
N ILE A 332 -12.73 -13.95 4.64
CA ILE A 332 -11.29 -13.97 4.35
C ILE A 332 -11.01 -13.04 3.17
N GLY A 333 -10.07 -12.11 3.34
CA GLY A 333 -9.69 -11.13 2.32
C GLY A 333 -10.16 -9.72 2.65
N ALA A 334 -9.97 -8.82 1.67
CA ALA A 334 -10.18 -7.38 1.83
C ALA A 334 -11.62 -6.91 1.77
N TYR A 335 -12.49 -7.66 1.09
CA TYR A 335 -13.89 -7.33 0.95
C TYR A 335 -14.75 -8.23 1.82
N GLU A 336 -15.64 -7.59 2.58
CA GLU A 336 -16.73 -8.27 3.27
C GLU A 336 -17.92 -8.41 2.31
N SER A 337 -18.48 -9.60 2.19
CA SER A 337 -19.68 -9.86 1.39
C SER A 337 -20.96 -9.48 2.14
N ASP A 338 -22.01 -9.12 1.40
CA ASP A 338 -23.32 -8.71 1.92
C ASP A 338 -24.39 -9.80 1.80
N TYR A 339 -23.98 -11.06 1.58
CA TYR A 339 -24.92 -12.17 1.39
C TYR A 339 -25.66 -12.60 2.67
N ASN A 340 -25.27 -12.08 3.84
CA ASN A 340 -25.83 -12.40 5.16
C ASN A 340 -26.16 -11.12 5.95
N GLU A 341 -27.06 -11.17 6.92
CA GLU A 341 -27.44 -10.00 7.75
C GLU A 341 -26.23 -9.40 8.50
N PHE A 342 -26.17 -8.06 8.57
CA PHE A 342 -25.11 -7.28 9.21
C PHE A 342 -25.07 -7.46 10.73
N LYS A 343 -23.89 -7.60 11.33
CA LYS A 343 -23.68 -7.56 12.78
C LYS A 343 -22.58 -6.54 13.13
N GLU A 344 -22.90 -5.57 14.00
CA GLU A 344 -21.87 -4.69 14.55
C GLU A 344 -20.88 -5.52 15.40
N ALA A 345 -19.57 -5.33 15.16
CA ALA A 345 -18.54 -5.92 16.02
C ALA A 345 -18.62 -5.28 17.41
N ASN A 346 -18.87 -6.08 18.45
CA ASN A 346 -18.83 -5.60 19.83
C ASN A 346 -17.38 -5.27 20.22
N LYS A 347 -17.20 -4.16 20.96
CA LYS A 347 -15.88 -3.71 21.44
C LYS A 347 -15.18 -4.72 22.37
N ASP A 348 -15.91 -5.71 22.87
CA ASP A 348 -15.40 -6.73 23.81
C ASP A 348 -14.82 -7.97 23.10
N ASP A 349 -14.97 -8.09 21.78
CA ASP A 349 -14.48 -9.25 21.01
C ASP A 349 -13.02 -9.10 20.52
N ALA A 350 -12.31 -8.07 21.01
CA ALA A 350 -10.93 -7.74 20.64
C ALA A 350 -9.88 -8.18 21.67
N LEU A 351 -10.18 -9.17 22.52
CA LEU A 351 -9.25 -9.72 23.51
C LEU A 351 -8.32 -10.80 22.93
#